data_AF-A0A8X6I873-F1
#
_entry.id   AF-A0A8X6I873-F1
#
_cell.length_a   1.000
_cell.length_b   1.000
_cell.length_c   1.000
_cell.angle_alpha   90.00
_cell.angle_beta   90.00
_cell.angle_gamma   90.00
#
_symmetry.space_group_name_H-M   'P 1'
#
loop_
_entity.id
_entity.type
_entity.pdbx_description
1 polymer ?
#
loop_
_entity_poly.entity_id
_entity_poly.type
_entity_poly.pdbx_seq_one_letter_code
_entity_poly.pdbx_strand_id
1 'polypeptide(L)'
;MRLIILDDYENVSTWAAKYIRKKIRQFKPDESRYFVLGLPTGSTPLGTYKKLIEFYKEGSVSFKYVKTFNMDEYVGLPRDHPESYHSFMWNNFFKHIDIQPQNVNLLDGNATDLNAECESYEKKIVEAGGIDLFIG
;
A
#
# COMPACT_ATOMS: atom_id res chain seq x y z
N MET A 1 18.82 9.61 -7.92
CA MET A 1 17.49 9.66 -8.56
C MET A 1 17.54 8.93 -9.89
N ARG A 2 16.45 8.29 -10.32
CA ARG A 2 16.29 7.71 -11.67
C ARG A 2 14.97 8.21 -12.23
N LEU A 3 15.00 8.87 -13.39
CA LEU A 3 13.80 9.30 -14.11
C LEU A 3 13.45 8.25 -15.16
N ILE A 4 12.20 7.79 -15.15
CA ILE A 4 11.68 6.82 -16.11
C ILE A 4 10.59 7.52 -16.91
N ILE A 5 10.81 7.67 -18.21
CA ILE A 5 9.89 8.34 -19.13
C ILE A 5 9.24 7.27 -19.99
N LEU A 6 7.91 7.29 -20.05
CA LEU A 6 7.09 6.34 -20.78
C LEU A 6 5.99 7.12 -21.50
N ASP A 7 5.45 6.53 -22.56
CA ASP A 7 4.61 7.25 -23.52
C ASP A 7 3.23 7.64 -22.96
N ASP A 8 2.72 6.87 -21.99
CA ASP A 8 1.38 7.07 -21.44
C ASP A 8 1.23 6.54 -20.00
N TYR A 9 0.07 6.85 -19.42
CA TYR A 9 -0.32 6.47 -18.07
C TYR A 9 -0.36 4.95 -17.84
N GLU A 10 -0.78 4.16 -18.82
CA GLU A 10 -0.88 2.70 -18.69
C GLU A 10 0.51 2.06 -18.64
N ASN A 11 1.44 2.59 -19.43
CA ASN A 11 2.84 2.19 -19.42
C ASN A 11 3.50 2.56 -18.07
N VAL A 12 3.27 3.77 -17.53
CA VAL A 12 3.75 4.16 -16.19
C VAL A 12 3.18 3.25 -15.11
N SER A 13 1.87 3.03 -15.12
CA SER A 13 1.17 2.15 -14.18
C SER A 13 1.72 0.72 -14.21
N THR A 14 1.90 0.17 -15.41
CA THR A 14 2.45 -1.17 -15.61
C THR A 14 3.91 -1.25 -15.17
N TRP A 15 4.71 -0.21 -15.43
CA TRP A 15 6.10 -0.16 -15.01
C TRP A 15 6.23 -0.15 -13.48
N ALA A 16 5.45 0.70 -12.79
CA ALA A 16 5.43 0.78 -11.34
C ALA A 16 5.00 -0.57 -10.72
N ALA A 17 3.92 -1.17 -11.22
CA ALA A 17 3.46 -2.49 -10.76
C ALA A 17 4.53 -3.58 -10.96
N LYS A 18 5.20 -3.59 -12.12
CA LYS A 18 6.31 -4.53 -12.40
C LYS A 18 7.47 -4.32 -11.42
N TYR A 19 7.79 -3.08 -11.07
CA TYR A 19 8.86 -2.76 -10.13
C TYR A 19 8.52 -3.23 -8.71
N ILE A 20 7.30 -2.97 -8.23
CA ILE A 20 6.82 -3.43 -6.92
C ILE A 20 6.85 -4.96 -6.84
N ARG A 21 6.25 -5.64 -7.84
CA ARG A 21 6.30 -7.11 -7.94
C ARG A 21 7.73 -7.62 -7.89
N LYS A 22 8.64 -7.01 -8.67
CA LYS A 22 10.05 -7.39 -8.69
C LYS A 22 10.67 -7.27 -7.31
N LYS A 23 10.42 -6.17 -6.59
CA LYS A 23 10.96 -5.94 -5.25
C LYS A 23 10.44 -6.96 -4.23
N ILE A 24 9.13 -7.21 -4.19
CA ILE A 24 8.53 -8.23 -3.32
C ILE A 24 9.15 -9.61 -3.61
N ARG A 25 9.21 -10.01 -4.89
CA ARG A 25 9.78 -11.33 -5.28
C ARG A 25 11.26 -11.47 -4.97
N GLN A 26 12.04 -10.40 -5.12
CA GLN A 26 13.47 -10.41 -4.81
C GLN A 26 13.72 -10.46 -3.30
N PHE A 27 12.87 -9.80 -2.52
CA PHE A 27 12.92 -9.83 -1.06
C PHE A 27 12.55 -11.19 -0.48
N LYS A 28 11.63 -11.92 -1.14
CA LYS A 28 11.14 -13.25 -0.73
C LYS A 28 10.57 -13.23 0.70
N PRO A 29 9.53 -12.43 0.97
CA PRO A 29 9.01 -12.31 2.33
C PRO A 29 8.36 -13.61 2.80
N ASP A 30 8.48 -13.86 4.10
CA ASP A 30 7.88 -14.99 4.80
C ASP A 30 7.37 -14.54 6.19
N GLU A 31 6.92 -15.49 7.01
CA GLU A 31 6.37 -15.21 8.34
C GLU A 31 7.39 -14.60 9.32
N SER A 32 8.69 -14.82 9.10
CA SER A 32 9.76 -14.27 9.93
C SER A 32 10.22 -12.90 9.44
N ARG A 33 9.97 -12.57 8.16
CA ARG A 33 10.43 -11.34 7.52
C ARG A 33 9.42 -10.83 6.49
N TYR A 34 8.64 -9.84 6.89
CA TYR A 34 7.65 -9.17 6.04
C TYR A 34 8.32 -8.16 5.11
N PHE A 35 7.75 -7.97 3.92
CA PHE A 35 8.08 -6.84 3.05
C PHE A 35 7.17 -5.66 3.41
N VAL A 36 7.75 -4.51 3.73
CA VAL A 36 6.99 -3.34 4.19
C VAL A 36 6.84 -2.30 3.06
N LEU A 37 5.60 -2.04 2.66
CA LEU A 37 5.25 -1.26 1.48
C LEU A 37 4.46 0.01 1.85
N GLY A 38 5.01 1.18 1.54
CA GLY A 38 4.32 2.47 1.62
C GLY A 38 3.44 2.73 0.40
N LEU A 39 2.18 3.11 0.60
CA LEU A 39 1.16 3.22 -0.46
C LEU A 39 0.45 4.59 -0.50
N PRO A 40 0.24 5.18 -1.69
CA PRO A 40 -0.54 6.39 -1.88
C PRO A 40 -2.00 6.07 -2.27
N THR A 41 -2.87 7.07 -2.20
CA THR A 41 -4.22 7.05 -2.79
C THR A 41 -4.29 7.99 -4.00
N GLY A 42 -5.50 8.29 -4.48
CA GLY A 42 -5.72 9.18 -5.63
C GLY A 42 -5.78 8.45 -6.97
N SER A 43 -5.98 9.21 -8.05
CA SER A 43 -6.20 8.66 -9.39
C SER A 43 -4.93 8.06 -10.00
N THR A 44 -3.77 8.67 -9.77
CA THR A 44 -2.47 8.23 -10.31
C THR A 44 -2.13 6.76 -10.02
N PRO A 45 -2.23 6.24 -8.79
CA PRO A 45 -1.88 4.84 -8.53
C PRO A 45 -2.93 3.81 -8.95
N LEU A 46 -4.13 4.20 -9.40
CA LEU A 46 -5.21 3.24 -9.71
C LEU A 46 -4.81 2.20 -10.76
N GLY A 47 -4.09 2.61 -11.81
CA GLY A 47 -3.61 1.69 -12.84
C GLY A 47 -2.58 0.71 -12.28
N THR A 48 -1.72 1.18 -11.37
CA THR A 48 -0.75 0.35 -10.67
C THR A 48 -1.45 -0.72 -9.83
N TYR A 49 -2.49 -0.35 -9.06
CA TYR A 49 -3.26 -1.31 -8.27
C TYR A 49 -3.98 -2.35 -9.13
N LYS A 50 -4.60 -1.95 -10.24
CA LYS A 50 -5.21 -2.89 -11.20
C LYS A 50 -4.18 -3.91 -11.70
N LYS A 51 -2.98 -3.46 -12.09
CA LYS A 51 -1.90 -4.34 -12.55
C LYS A 51 -1.36 -5.25 -11.45
N LEU A 52 -1.27 -4.79 -10.20
CA LEU A 52 -0.88 -5.64 -9.08
C LEU A 52 -1.93 -6.73 -8.78
N ILE A 53 -3.22 -6.41 -8.92
CA ILE A 53 -4.31 -7.38 -8.79
C ILE A 53 -4.22 -8.43 -9.91
N GLU A 54 -3.99 -8.02 -11.16
CA GLU A 54 -3.74 -8.94 -12.28
C GLU A 54 -2.56 -9.87 -11.96
N PHE A 55 -1.43 -9.32 -11.53
CA PHE A 55 -0.25 -10.10 -11.17
C PHE A 55 -0.47 -11.08 -10.01
N TYR A 56 -1.32 -10.73 -9.04
CA TYR A 56 -1.73 -11.63 -7.96
C TYR A 56 -2.61 -12.77 -8.49
N LYS A 57 -3.63 -12.46 -9.30
CA LYS A 57 -4.53 -13.45 -9.90
C LYS A 57 -3.79 -14.43 -10.82
N GLU A 58 -2.73 -13.98 -11.48
CA GLU A 58 -1.82 -14.81 -12.28
C GLU A 58 -0.84 -15.66 -11.45
N GLY A 59 -0.82 -15.50 -10.11
CA GLY A 59 0.11 -16.19 -9.22
C GLY A 59 1.55 -15.67 -9.30
N SER A 60 1.77 -14.49 -9.90
CA SER A 60 3.11 -13.93 -10.08
C SER A 60 3.61 -13.12 -8.88
N VAL A 61 2.73 -12.79 -7.93
CA VAL A 61 3.04 -12.14 -6.64
C VAL A 61 2.01 -12.54 -5.59
N SER A 62 2.43 -12.58 -4.32
CA SER A 62 1.54 -12.75 -3.15
C SER A 62 1.83 -11.62 -2.17
N PHE A 63 0.78 -11.18 -1.48
CA PHE A 63 0.81 -10.15 -0.44
C PHE A 63 0.61 -10.73 0.96
N LYS A 64 0.57 -12.06 1.10
CA LYS A 64 0.41 -12.76 2.38
C LYS A 64 1.39 -12.28 3.46
N TYR A 65 2.65 -12.05 3.07
CA TYR A 65 3.73 -11.57 3.95
C TYR A 65 4.16 -10.13 3.62
N VAL A 66 3.21 -9.31 3.17
CA VAL A 66 3.40 -7.87 2.98
C VAL A 66 2.67 -7.10 4.09
N LYS A 67 3.35 -6.11 4.68
CA LYS A 67 2.72 -5.09 5.53
C LYS A 67 2.61 -3.79 4.75
N THR A 68 1.47 -3.12 4.80
CA THR A 68 1.26 -1.85 4.12
C THR A 68 1.10 -0.71 5.09
N PHE A 69 1.60 0.46 4.72
CA PHE A 69 1.39 1.73 5.41
C PHE A 69 0.94 2.77 4.39
N ASN A 70 -0.26 3.30 4.52
CA ASN A 70 -0.71 4.43 3.71
C ASN A 70 -0.10 5.75 4.19
N MET A 71 -0.02 6.73 3.28
CA MET A 71 0.57 8.06 3.56
C MET A 71 -0.26 8.89 4.53
N ASP A 72 -1.59 8.83 4.39
CA ASP A 72 -2.51 9.80 4.95
C ASP A 72 -3.93 9.22 5.09
N GLU A 73 -4.78 9.96 5.79
CA GLU A 73 -6.24 9.80 5.86
C GLU A 73 -6.87 11.17 6.20
N TYR A 74 -8.13 11.38 5.82
CA TYR A 74 -8.89 12.57 6.21
C TYR A 74 -9.27 12.55 7.68
N VAL A 75 -9.09 13.70 8.36
CA VAL A 75 -9.55 13.91 9.73
C VAL A 75 -11.06 14.16 9.75
N GLY A 76 -11.79 13.47 10.63
CA GLY A 76 -13.23 13.68 10.86
C GLY A 76 -14.16 13.09 9.80
N LEU A 77 -13.62 12.39 8.79
CA LEU A 77 -14.42 11.70 7.79
C LEU A 77 -14.72 10.27 8.25
N PRO A 78 -15.99 9.81 8.25
CA PRO A 78 -16.30 8.44 8.67
C PRO A 78 -15.47 7.41 7.90
N ARG A 79 -14.98 6.40 8.61
CA ARG A 79 -14.08 5.39 8.04
C ARG A 79 -14.70 4.67 6.85
N ASP A 80 -16.01 4.42 6.88
CA ASP A 80 -16.79 3.77 5.84
C ASP A 80 -17.35 4.72 4.77
N HIS A 81 -17.08 6.03 4.88
CA HIS A 81 -17.42 6.99 3.85
C HIS A 81 -16.75 6.60 2.52
N PRO A 82 -17.44 6.65 1.36
CA PRO A 82 -16.89 6.17 0.09
C PRO A 82 -15.60 6.89 -0.34
N GLU A 83 -15.43 8.15 0.06
CA GLU A 83 -14.24 8.96 -0.24
C GLU A 83 -13.15 8.91 0.86
N SER A 84 -13.32 8.11 1.92
CA SER A 84 -12.22 7.87 2.87
C SER A 84 -11.11 7.07 2.20
N TYR A 85 -9.86 7.25 2.65
CA TYR A 85 -8.74 6.47 2.13
C TYR A 85 -8.80 5.01 2.59
N HIS A 86 -9.42 4.72 3.74
CA HIS A 86 -9.85 3.36 4.12
C HIS A 86 -10.73 2.73 3.03
N SER A 87 -11.82 3.39 2.63
CA SER A 87 -12.72 2.90 1.58
C SER A 87 -12.04 2.82 0.22
N PHE A 88 -11.25 3.82 -0.15
CA PHE A 88 -10.49 3.82 -1.39
C PHE A 88 -9.59 2.60 -1.48
N MET A 89 -8.75 2.36 -0.47
CA MET A 89 -7.77 1.28 -0.50
C MET A 89 -8.44 -0.10 -0.45
N TRP A 90 -9.50 -0.24 0.37
CA TRP A 90 -10.24 -1.48 0.45
C TRP A 90 -10.93 -1.81 -0.87
N ASN A 91 -11.56 -0.83 -1.51
CA ASN A 91 -12.32 -1.04 -2.74
C ASN A 91 -11.45 -1.22 -3.98
N ASN A 92 -10.32 -0.52 -4.05
CA ASN A 92 -9.46 -0.51 -5.23
C ASN A 92 -8.29 -1.49 -5.16
N PHE A 93 -7.94 -2.00 -3.97
CA PHE A 93 -6.77 -2.88 -3.83
C PHE A 93 -6.98 -4.05 -2.86
N PHE A 94 -7.14 -3.79 -1.56
CA PHE A 94 -6.95 -4.82 -0.53
C PHE A 94 -7.93 -5.99 -0.62
N LYS A 95 -9.21 -5.75 -0.94
CA LYS A 95 -10.20 -6.83 -1.07
C LYS A 95 -9.99 -7.78 -2.26
N HIS A 96 -9.05 -7.44 -3.16
CA HIS A 96 -8.79 -8.18 -4.40
C HIS A 96 -7.49 -8.99 -4.37
N ILE A 97 -6.75 -8.97 -3.26
CA ILE A 97 -5.46 -9.65 -3.06
C ILE A 97 -5.47 -10.48 -1.77
N ASP A 98 -4.43 -11.29 -1.53
CA ASP A 98 -4.28 -12.15 -0.35
C ASP A 98 -3.59 -11.47 0.85
N ILE A 99 -3.62 -10.13 0.93
CA ILE A 99 -3.09 -9.42 2.09
C ILE A 99 -3.93 -9.74 3.33
N GLN A 100 -3.27 -9.97 4.45
CA GLN A 100 -3.96 -10.19 5.71
C GLN A 100 -4.39 -8.85 6.32
N PRO A 101 -5.65 -8.68 6.76
CA PRO A 101 -6.14 -7.39 7.28
C PRO A 101 -5.30 -6.81 8.42
N GLN A 102 -4.75 -7.64 9.31
CA GLN A 102 -3.87 -7.21 10.39
C GLN A 102 -2.53 -6.62 9.93
N ASN A 103 -2.15 -6.82 8.66
CA ASN A 103 -0.94 -6.26 8.06
C ASN A 103 -1.21 -4.96 7.30
N VAL A 104 -2.47 -4.50 7.26
CA VAL A 104 -2.86 -3.24 6.62
C VAL A 104 -2.90 -2.14 7.68
N ASN A 105 -2.06 -1.11 7.50
CA ASN A 105 -2.00 0.06 8.36
C ASN A 105 -2.41 1.30 7.58
N LEU A 106 -3.42 2.00 8.09
CA LEU A 106 -3.79 3.36 7.70
C LEU A 106 -4.01 4.15 8.99
N LEU A 107 -3.77 5.46 8.92
CA LEU A 107 -4.06 6.38 10.01
C LEU A 107 -5.56 6.36 10.35
N ASP A 108 -5.89 6.50 11.64
CA ASP A 108 -7.25 6.78 12.09
C ASP A 108 -7.49 8.29 12.21
N GLY A 109 -8.05 8.88 11.14
CA GLY A 109 -8.43 10.29 11.13
C GLY A 109 -9.57 10.66 12.09
N ASN A 110 -10.18 9.69 12.78
CA ASN A 110 -11.22 9.93 13.79
C ASN A 110 -10.76 9.59 15.22
N ALA A 111 -9.46 9.37 15.42
CA ALA A 111 -8.90 9.16 16.76
C ALA A 111 -9.18 10.38 17.66
N THR A 112 -9.43 10.14 18.95
CA THR A 112 -9.69 11.21 19.93
C THR A 112 -8.47 12.12 20.13
N ASP A 113 -7.27 11.54 20.06
CA ASP A 113 -5.99 12.27 20.07
C ASP A 113 -5.21 11.94 18.80
N LEU A 114 -5.19 12.90 17.87
CA LEU A 114 -4.55 12.74 16.57
C LEU A 114 -3.02 12.70 16.68
N ASN A 115 -2.42 13.39 17.66
CA ASN A 115 -0.97 13.34 17.86
C ASN A 115 -0.55 11.96 18.34
N ALA A 116 -1.29 11.40 19.30
CA ALA A 116 -1.06 10.04 19.77
C ALA A 116 -1.22 8.99 18.66
N GLU A 117 -2.19 9.17 17.73
CA GLU A 117 -2.34 8.31 16.56
C GLU A 117 -1.12 8.41 15.62
N CYS A 118 -0.62 9.61 15.33
CA CYS A 118 0.59 9.81 14.53
C CYS A 118 1.82 9.16 15.17
N GLU A 119 2.04 9.36 16.48
CA GLU A 119 3.14 8.75 17.22
C GLU A 119 3.05 7.21 17.22
N SER A 120 1.84 6.68 17.40
CA SER A 120 1.54 5.24 17.31
C SER A 120 1.84 4.70 15.90
N TYR A 121 1.51 5.46 14.85
CA TYR A 121 1.76 5.08 13.46
C TYR A 121 3.26 5.01 13.15
N GLU A 122 4.03 6.02 13.57
CA GLU A 122 5.49 6.03 13.45
C GLU A 122 6.12 4.86 14.21
N LYS A 123 5.64 4.58 15.43
CA LYS A 123 6.10 3.43 16.21
C LYS A 123 5.84 2.10 15.48
N LYS A 124 4.66 1.92 14.88
CA LYS A 124 4.33 0.72 14.08
C LYS A 124 5.27 0.55 12.89
N ILE A 125 5.68 1.64 12.23
CA ILE A 125 6.66 1.60 11.13
C ILE A 125 8.02 1.12 11.65
N VAL A 126 8.49 1.66 12.78
CA VAL A 126 9.75 1.24 13.41
C VAL A 126 9.69 -0.23 13.85
N GLU A 127 8.61 -0.66 14.48
CA GLU A 127 8.38 -2.05 14.89
C GLU A 127 8.29 -3.02 13.70
N ALA A 128 7.87 -2.54 12.52
CA ALA A 128 7.89 -3.31 11.28
C ALA A 128 9.29 -3.41 10.64
N GLY A 129 10.29 -2.68 11.17
CA GLY A 129 11.65 -2.64 10.64
C GLY A 129 11.89 -1.52 9.62
N GLY A 130 11.00 -0.54 9.53
CA GLY A 130 11.02 0.53 8.52
C GLY A 130 10.31 0.13 7.22
N ILE A 131 10.31 1.04 6.23
CA ILE A 131 9.67 0.84 4.93
C ILE A 131 10.72 0.37 3.90
N ASP A 132 10.51 -0.80 3.27
CA ASP A 132 11.40 -1.32 2.22
C ASP A 132 11.24 -0.58 0.89
N LEU A 133 10.00 -0.19 0.57
CA LEU A 133 9.65 0.58 -0.62
C LEU A 133 8.47 1.49 -0.31
N PHE A 134 8.63 2.79 -0.54
CA PHE A 134 7.54 3.76 -0.46
C PHE A 134 7.21 4.25 -1.87
N ILE A 135 5.93 4.22 -2.25
CA ILE A 135 5.42 4.79 -3.50
C ILE A 135 4.76 6.13 -3.18
N GLY A 136 5.13 7.19 -3.91
CA GLY A 136 4.58 8.54 -3.79
C GLY A 136 4.68 9.29 -5.11
#